data_AF-A0A3D3VXV2-F1
#
_entry.id   AF-A0A3D3VXV2-F1
#
_cell.length_a   1.000
_cell.length_b   1.000
_cell.length_c   1.000
_cell.angle_alpha   90.00
_cell.angle_beta   90.00
_cell.angle_gamma   90.00
#
_symmetry.space_group_name_H-M   'P 1'
#
loop_
_entity.id
_entity.type
_entity.pdbx_description
1 polymer ?
#
loop_
_entity_poly.entity_id
_entity_poly.type
_entity_poly.pdbx_seq_one_letter_code
_entity_poly.pdbx_strand_id
1 'polypeptide(L)'
;MRTFLDNNPEIGEIRVDYFGGGDIKTYIGDKYLMWWDSKRPIEAGWYAISTNFLQGSLHDTAKKDEDSYRWIKNKKPTYQVGTS
;
A
#
# COMPACT_ATOMS: atom_id res chain seq x y z
N MET A 1 0.71 -5.32 11.07
CA MET A 1 -0.35 -5.42 10.05
C MET A 1 -1.47 -6.38 10.45
N ARG A 2 -1.21 -7.67 10.70
CA ARG A 2 -2.25 -8.63 11.11
C ARG A 2 -3.15 -8.14 12.24
N THR A 3 -2.57 -7.79 13.39
CA THR A 3 -3.30 -7.23 14.54
C THR A 3 -4.07 -5.96 14.22
N PHE A 4 -3.56 -5.13 13.30
CA PHE A 4 -4.26 -3.93 12.87
C PHE A 4 -5.54 -4.30 12.10
N LEU A 5 -5.47 -5.24 11.15
CA LEU A 5 -6.64 -5.70 10.41
C LEU A 5 -7.64 -6.45 11.30
N ASP A 6 -7.16 -7.23 12.28
CA ASP A 6 -8.03 -7.93 13.24
C ASP A 6 -8.82 -6.93 14.12
N ASN A 7 -8.23 -5.78 14.44
CA ASN A 7 -8.87 -4.72 15.22
C ASN A 7 -9.71 -3.74 14.39
N ASN A 8 -9.65 -3.81 13.06
CA ASN A 8 -10.38 -2.94 12.14
C ASN A 8 -11.17 -3.81 11.13
N PRO A 9 -12.21 -4.53 11.59
CA PRO A 9 -12.95 -5.48 10.75
C PRO A 9 -13.72 -4.82 9.60
N GLU A 10 -13.91 -3.50 9.62
CA GLU A 10 -14.46 -2.72 8.51
C GLU A 10 -13.53 -2.69 7.27
N ILE A 11 -12.25 -3.02 7.45
CA ILE A 11 -11.29 -3.21 6.37
C ILE A 11 -11.43 -4.65 5.85
N GLY A 12 -12.38 -4.85 4.93
CA GLY A 12 -12.63 -6.17 4.33
C GLY A 12 -11.47 -6.68 3.47
N GLU A 13 -10.96 -5.84 2.58
CA GLU A 13 -9.84 -6.14 1.68
C GLU A 13 -8.94 -4.90 1.56
N ILE A 14 -7.63 -5.11 1.57
CA ILE A 14 -6.64 -4.03 1.48
C ILE A 14 -5.64 -4.27 0.35
N ARG A 15 -5.32 -3.21 -0.39
CA ARG A 15 -4.29 -3.23 -1.45
C ARG A 15 -2.94 -3.00 -0.83
N VAL A 16 -2.04 -3.96 -0.99
CA VAL A 16 -0.76 -3.97 -0.28
C VAL A 16 0.39 -3.88 -1.25
N ASP A 17 1.22 -2.87 -1.07
CA ASP A 17 2.55 -2.75 -1.69
C ASP A 17 3.59 -2.77 -0.57
N TYR A 18 4.12 -3.97 -0.31
CA TYR A 18 4.88 -4.29 0.89
C TYR A 18 6.37 -4.47 0.59
N PHE A 19 7.21 -3.74 1.32
CA PHE A 19 8.65 -3.94 1.31
C PHE A 19 9.02 -4.82 2.50
N GLY A 20 9.17 -6.12 2.25
CA GLY A 20 9.71 -7.06 3.23
C GLY A 20 10.03 -8.40 2.57
N GLY A 21 11.02 -9.11 3.11
CA GLY A 21 11.54 -10.34 2.51
C GLY A 21 10.65 -11.58 2.66
N GLY A 22 9.48 -11.46 3.31
CA GLY A 22 8.54 -12.57 3.54
C GLY A 22 7.27 -12.43 2.72
N ASP A 23 6.61 -13.56 2.46
CA ASP A 23 5.31 -13.59 1.77
C ASP A 23 4.21 -12.96 2.65
N ILE A 24 3.69 -11.82 2.21
CA ILE A 24 2.62 -11.06 2.87
C ILE A 24 1.38 -11.93 3.17
N LYS A 25 1.09 -12.93 2.32
CA LYS A 25 -0.02 -13.87 2.52
C LYS A 25 0.09 -14.61 3.85
N THR A 26 1.30 -14.96 4.25
CA THR A 26 1.55 -15.68 5.51
C THR A 26 1.20 -14.80 6.73
N TYR A 27 1.25 -13.48 6.57
CA TYR A 27 0.98 -12.54 7.66
C TYR A 27 -0.50 -12.13 7.75
N ILE A 28 -1.21 -11.96 6.64
CA ILE A 28 -2.57 -11.39 6.62
C ILE A 28 -3.63 -12.27 5.92
N GLY A 29 -3.27 -13.49 5.52
CA GLY A 29 -4.16 -14.43 4.87
C GLY A 29 -4.63 -13.92 3.51
N ASP A 30 -5.88 -14.19 3.15
CA ASP A 30 -6.47 -13.81 1.86
C ASP A 30 -7.14 -12.42 1.89
N LYS A 31 -6.95 -11.62 2.94
CA LYS A 31 -7.56 -10.27 3.07
C LYS A 31 -6.80 -9.18 2.30
N TYR A 32 -6.08 -9.53 1.23
CA TYR A 32 -5.27 -8.55 0.51
C TYR A 32 -5.24 -8.77 -1.00
N LEU A 33 -5.02 -7.66 -1.70
CA LEU A 33 -4.65 -7.64 -3.10
C LEU A 33 -3.23 -7.13 -3.23
N MET A 34 -2.39 -7.85 -3.97
CA MET A 34 -1.07 -7.36 -4.34
C MET A 34 -1.19 -6.12 -5.21
N TRP A 35 -0.49 -5.05 -4.83
CA TRP A 35 -0.51 -3.77 -5.50
C TRP A 35 0.91 -3.29 -5.82
N TRP A 36 1.02 -2.34 -6.75
CA TRP A 36 2.26 -1.62 -7.10
C TRP A 36 1.90 -0.29 -7.78
N ASP A 37 2.88 0.59 -7.92
CA ASP A 37 2.65 1.99 -8.28
C ASP A 37 2.08 2.22 -9.69
N SER A 38 2.45 1.38 -10.66
CA SER A 38 1.92 1.41 -12.02
C SER A 38 0.67 0.56 -12.23
N LYS A 39 0.14 -0.11 -11.20
CA LYS A 39 -1.07 -0.94 -11.36
C LYS A 39 -2.28 -0.06 -11.65
N ARG A 40 -3.01 -0.38 -12.72
CA ARG A 40 -4.19 0.34 -13.19
C ARG A 40 -5.34 -0.63 -13.54
N PRO A 41 -6.61 -0.19 -13.48
CA PRO A 41 -7.07 1.14 -13.03
C PRO A 41 -6.80 1.37 -11.53
N ILE A 42 -6.78 2.63 -11.10
CA ILE A 42 -6.78 2.94 -9.66
C ILE A 42 -8.15 2.55 -9.12
N GLU A 43 -8.17 1.75 -8.07
CA GLU A 43 -9.40 1.22 -7.49
C GLU A 43 -9.75 1.98 -6.19
N ALA A 44 -11.03 2.04 -5.85
CA ALA A 44 -11.43 2.58 -4.56
C ALA A 44 -11.16 1.55 -3.44
N GLY A 45 -10.70 2.03 -2.28
CA GLY A 45 -10.58 1.21 -1.08
C GLY A 45 -9.35 1.55 -0.24
N TRP A 46 -8.97 0.60 0.61
CA TRP A 46 -7.83 0.73 1.52
C TRP A 46 -6.53 0.37 0.82
N TYR A 47 -5.49 1.15 1.12
CA TYR A 47 -4.14 0.97 0.61
C TYR A 47 -3.15 0.95 1.78
N ALA A 48 -2.30 -0.06 1.81
CA ALA A 48 -1.13 -0.15 2.66
C ALA A 48 0.13 -0.18 1.79
N ILE A 49 0.80 0.96 1.70
CA ILE A 49 1.98 1.13 0.85
C ILE A 49 3.17 1.36 1.77
N SER A 50 4.25 0.62 1.54
CA SER A 50 5.52 0.84 2.23
C SER A 50 6.01 2.25 2.00
N THR A 51 6.45 2.93 3.07
CA THR A 51 7.02 4.28 3.00
C THR A 51 8.17 4.36 2.00
N ASN A 52 9.04 3.34 1.95
CA ASN A 52 10.17 3.30 1.02
C ASN A 52 9.71 3.31 -0.44
N PHE A 53 8.74 2.46 -0.79
CA PHE A 53 8.19 2.39 -2.15
C PHE A 53 7.40 3.65 -2.51
N LEU A 54 6.63 4.18 -1.55
CA LEU A 54 5.92 5.44 -1.74
C LEU A 54 6.90 6.59 -2.05
N GLN A 55 7.91 6.80 -1.21
CA GLN A 55 8.89 7.87 -1.42
C GLN A 55 9.67 7.67 -2.73
N GLY A 56 10.13 6.45 -3.01
CA GLY A 56 10.82 6.14 -4.26
C GLY A 56 9.97 6.50 -5.48
N SER A 57 8.72 6.03 -5.51
CA SER A 57 7.78 6.30 -6.61
C SER A 57 7.44 7.79 -6.76
N LEU A 58 7.31 8.53 -5.65
CA LEU A 58 7.01 9.96 -5.70
C LEU A 58 8.16 10.79 -6.28
N HIS A 59 9.40 10.45 -5.92
CA HIS A 59 10.60 11.23 -6.27
C HIS A 59 11.33 10.73 -7.52
N ASP A 60 10.92 9.60 -8.11
CA ASP A 60 11.50 9.08 -9.35
C ASP A 60 11.09 9.92 -10.57
N THR A 61 11.96 10.84 -10.98
CA THR A 61 11.72 11.75 -12.12
C THR A 61 11.70 11.06 -13.47
N ALA A 62 12.17 9.82 -13.59
CA ALA A 62 12.10 9.04 -14.82
C ALA A 62 10.71 8.43 -15.06
N LYS A 63 9.92 8.22 -13.98
CA LYS A 63 8.57 7.68 -14.07
C LYS A 63 7.54 8.73 -14.48
N LYS A 64 6.63 8.32 -15.36
CA LYS A 64 5.40 9.08 -15.66
C LYS A 64 4.46 9.06 -14.46
N ASP A 65 3.60 10.06 -14.36
CA ASP A 65 2.60 10.13 -13.29
C ASP A 65 1.66 8.93 -13.28
N GLU A 66 1.29 8.47 -14.48
CA GLU A 66 0.47 7.27 -14.70
C GLU A 66 1.14 5.96 -14.25
N ASP A 67 2.45 5.97 -14.01
CA ASP A 67 3.24 4.80 -13.56
C ASP A 67 3.77 4.96 -12.12
N SER A 68 3.21 5.92 -11.36
CA SER A 68 3.68 6.29 -10.03
C SER A 68 2.56 6.39 -8.99
N TYR A 69 2.94 6.60 -7.73
CA TYR A 69 2.03 6.94 -6.64
C TYR A 69 1.69 8.45 -6.55
N ARG A 70 2.01 9.28 -7.55
CA ARG A 70 1.74 10.73 -7.47
C ARG A 70 0.26 11.07 -7.32
N TRP A 71 -0.65 10.19 -7.73
CA TRP A 71 -2.09 10.34 -7.53
C TRP A 71 -2.52 10.36 -6.05
N ILE A 72 -1.68 9.88 -5.11
CA ILE A 72 -1.91 10.00 -3.66
C ILE A 72 -1.01 11.02 -2.96
N LYS A 73 -0.18 11.78 -3.69
CA LYS A 73 0.81 12.72 -3.11
C LYS A 73 0.20 13.69 -2.09
N ASN A 74 -1.03 14.13 -2.31
CA ASN A 74 -1.73 15.11 -1.46
C ASN A 74 -2.69 14.47 -0.45
N LYS A 75 -2.71 13.14 -0.32
CA LYS A 75 -3.53 12.43 0.67
C LYS A 75 -2.72 12.23 1.95
N LYS A 76 -3.36 12.46 3.10
CA LYS A 76 -2.79 12.11 4.40
C LYS A 76 -3.07 10.63 4.69
N PRO A 77 -2.08 9.88 5.22
CA PRO A 77 -2.32 8.51 5.64
C PRO A 77 -3.32 8.51 6.81
N THR A 78 -4.33 7.64 6.74
CA THR A 78 -5.30 7.47 7.82
C THR A 78 -4.66 6.82 9.05
N TYR A 79 -3.72 5.90 8.81
CA TYR A 79 -3.02 5.14 9.83
C TYR A 79 -1.55 4.96 9.46
N GLN A 80 -0.70 4.81 10.46
CA GLN A 80 0.66 4.30 10.31
C GLN A 80 0.73 2.95 10.99
N VAL A 81 1.19 1.93 10.25
CA VAL A 81 1.31 0.55 10.75
C VAL A 81 2.77 0.11 10.60
N GLY A 82 3.47 0.00 11.73
CA GLY A 82 4.92 -0.21 11.79
C GLY A 82 5.60 0.89 12.61
N THR A 83 6.86 0.68 12.98
CA THR A 83 7.60 1.54 13.92
C THR A 83 8.80 2.27 13.29
N SER A 84 8.93 2.26 11.96
CA SER A 84 10.09 2.81 11.24
C SER A 84 9.68 3.94 10.32
#